data_AF-A0A950TZT4-F1
#
_entry.id   AF-A0A950TZT4-F1
#
_cell.length_a   1.000
_cell.length_b   1.000
_cell.length_c   1.000
_cell.angle_alpha   90.00
_cell.angle_beta   90.00
_cell.angle_gamma   90.00
#
_symmetry.space_group_name_H-M   'P 1'
#
loop_
_entity.id
_entity.type
_entity.pdbx_description
1 polymer ?
#
loop_
_entity_poly.entity_id
_entity_poly.type
_entity_poly.pdbx_seq_one_letter_code
_entity_poly.pdbx_strand_id
1 'polypeptide(L)' 'MEIKQSGSQPSTRGPAEYFTGNVRIDPLFPATDPSRVSAGLVTFEPGART' A
#
# COMPACT_ATOMS: atom_id res chain seq x y z
N MET A 1 -13.48 -18.34 2.20
CA MET A 1 -13.59 -16.93 2.66
C MET A 1 -12.33 -16.63 3.46
N GLU A 2 -11.60 -15.59 3.08
CA GLU A 2 -10.39 -15.14 3.80
C GLU A 2 -10.66 -13.74 4.34
N ILE A 3 -10.31 -13.50 5.60
CA ILE A 3 -10.47 -12.19 6.25
C ILE A 3 -9.11 -11.76 6.77
N LYS A 4 -8.58 -10.67 6.22
CA LYS A 4 -7.39 -10.01 6.75
C LYS A 4 -7.85 -8.93 7.74
N GLN A 5 -7.50 -9.10 9.00
CA GLN A 5 -7.87 -8.17 10.05
C GLN A 5 -7.09 -6.86 9.93
N SER A 6 -7.67 -5.76 10.41
CA SER A 6 -6.95 -4.49 10.49
C SER A 6 -5.65 -4.65 11.29
N GLY A 7 -4.55 -4.13 10.77
CA GLY A 7 -3.22 -4.25 11.38
C GLY A 7 -2.50 -5.60 11.18
N SER A 8 -3.14 -6.61 10.57
CA SER A 8 -2.47 -7.90 10.27
C SER A 8 -1.43 -7.81 9.14
N GLN A 9 -1.49 -6.77 8.32
CA GLN A 9 -0.57 -6.53 7.21
C GLN A 9 0.35 -5.36 7.58
N PRO A 10 1.69 -5.55 7.59
CA PRO A 10 2.60 -4.48 7.97
C PRO A 10 2.63 -3.38 6.91
N SER A 11 2.66 -2.13 7.36
CA SER A 11 2.90 -0.99 6.49
C SER A 11 4.35 -0.99 5.99
N THR A 12 4.57 -0.44 4.81
CA THR A 12 5.92 -0.23 4.24
C THR A 12 6.13 1.24 3.89
N ARG A 13 7.40 1.65 3.73
CA ARG A 13 7.75 2.96 3.18
C ARG A 13 7.70 2.88 1.65
N GLY A 14 7.14 3.92 1.02
CA GLY A 14 7.18 4.08 -0.44
C GLY A 14 8.63 4.11 -0.95
N PRO A 15 8.98 3.35 -2.01
CA PRO A 15 10.31 3.38 -2.59
C PRO A 15 10.71 4.78 -3.08
N ALA A 16 11.95 5.19 -2.81
CA ALA A 16 12.45 6.53 -3.20
C ALA A 16 12.53 6.73 -4.73
N GLU A 17 12.50 5.64 -5.50
CA GLU A 17 12.43 5.66 -6.97
C GLU A 17 11.07 6.12 -7.51
N TYR A 18 9.99 5.97 -6.72
CA TYR A 18 8.62 6.28 -7.12
C TYR A 18 7.98 7.42 -6.34
N PHE A 19 8.61 7.85 -5.24
CA PHE A 19 8.02 8.82 -4.34
C PHE A 19 9.05 9.85 -3.86
N THR A 20 8.62 11.10 -3.80
CA THR A 20 9.34 12.17 -3.11
C THR A 20 8.73 12.39 -1.73
N GLY A 21 9.57 12.48 -0.69
CA GLY A 21 9.15 12.72 0.69
C GLY A 21 8.82 11.44 1.48
N ASN A 22 8.11 11.60 2.60
CA ASN A 22 7.70 10.46 3.43
C ASN A 22 6.34 9.94 2.96
N VAL A 23 6.35 8.73 2.42
CA VAL A 23 5.15 8.01 1.97
C VAL A 23 5.07 6.66 2.68
N ARG A 24 3.89 6.35 3.21
CA ARG A 24 3.57 5.07 3.86
C ARG A 24 2.53 4.34 3.04
N ILE A 25 2.73 3.05 2.82
CA ILE A 25 1.84 2.18 2.06
C ILE A 25 1.30 1.10 3.00
N ASP A 26 -0.02 0.98 3.09
CA ASP A 26 -0.70 -0.15 3.71
C ASP A 26 -1.24 -1.10 2.64
N PRO A 27 -0.75 -2.34 2.55
CA PRO A 27 -1.35 -3.32 1.65
C PRO A 27 -2.79 -3.65 2.05
N LEU A 28 -3.71 -3.64 1.09
CA LEU A 28 -5.10 -4.06 1.32
C LEU A 28 -5.33 -5.48 0.82
N PHE A 29 -5.12 -5.70 -0.49
CA PHE A 29 -5.19 -7.04 -1.08
C PHE A 29 -4.31 -7.15 -2.34
N PRO A 30 -3.66 -8.31 -2.56
CA PRO A 30 -2.94 -8.60 -3.79
C PRO A 30 -3.90 -9.03 -4.91
N ALA A 31 -3.42 -9.00 -6.14
CA ALA A 31 -4.12 -9.65 -7.26
C ALA A 31 -4.09 -11.18 -7.07
N THR A 32 -5.20 -11.83 -7.43
CA THR A 32 -5.36 -13.29 -7.34
C THR A 32 -5.97 -13.79 -8.63
N ASP A 33 -5.38 -14.82 -9.25
CA ASP A 33 -5.86 -15.31 -10.53
C ASP A 33 -7.33 -15.75 -10.47
N PRO A 34 -8.14 -15.45 -11.50
CA PRO A 34 -7.79 -14.76 -12.75
C PRO A 34 -7.86 -13.23 -12.69
N SER A 35 -8.17 -12.66 -11.52
CA SER A 35 -8.28 -11.22 -11.31
C SER A 35 -6.90 -10.55 -11.31
N ARG A 36 -6.82 -9.40 -11.96
CA ARG A 36 -5.61 -8.55 -11.98
C ARG A 36 -5.69 -7.36 -11.03
N VAL A 37 -6.80 -7.22 -10.30
CA VAL A 37 -7.01 -6.07 -9.41
C VAL A 37 -6.26 -6.29 -8.10
N SER A 38 -5.49 -5.28 -7.70
CA SER A 38 -4.84 -5.18 -6.40
C SER A 38 -5.12 -3.80 -5.79
N ALA A 39 -4.98 -3.65 -4.48
CA ALA A 39 -5.10 -2.36 -3.84
C ALA A 39 -4.16 -2.19 -2.63
N GLY A 40 -3.75 -0.95 -2.42
CA GLY A 40 -3.08 -0.46 -1.22
C GLY A 40 -3.61 0.93 -0.86
N LEU A 41 -3.58 1.26 0.43
CA LEU A 41 -3.85 2.60 0.92
C LEU A 41 -2.52 3.35 1.04
N VAL A 42 -2.42 4.53 0.41
CA VAL A 42 -1.20 5.33 0.41
C VAL A 42 -1.44 6.60 1.23
N THR A 43 -0.59 6.84 2.21
CA THR A 43 -0.57 8.07 3.01
C THR A 43 0.64 8.91 2.63
N PHE A 44 0.40 10.17 2.27
CA PHE A 44 1.42 11.16 1.98
C PHE A 44 1.53 12.11 3.17
N GLU A 45 2.72 12.20 3.77
CA GLU A 45 3.02 13.28 4.71
C GLU A 45 3.04 14.63 3.97
N PRO A 46 2.92 15.77 4.68
CA PRO A 46 2.95 17.09 4.05
C PRO A 46 4.14 17.27 3.10
N GLY A 47 3.85 17.62 1.84
CA GLY A 47 4.85 17.82 0.78
C GLY A 47 5.31 16.56 0.04
N ALA A 48 4.89 15.37 0.49
CA ALA A 48 5.16 14.11 -0.23
C ALA A 48 4.27 13.97 -1.47
N ARG A 49 4.79 13.32 -2.52
CA ARG A 49 4.07 13.05 -3.78
C ARG A 49 4.69 11.87 -4.54
N THR A 50 3.99 11.40 -5.56
CA THR A 50 4.49 10.50 -6.61
C THR A 50 5.37 11.27 -7.58
#